data_AF-A0A927D480-F1
#
_entry.id   AF-A0A927D480-F1
#
_cell.length_a   1.000
_cell.length_b   1.000
_cell.length_c   1.000
_cell.angle_alpha   90.00
_cell.angle_beta   90.00
_cell.angle_gamma   90.00
#
_symmetry.space_group_name_H-M   'P 1'
#
loop_
_entity.id
_entity.type
_entity.pdbx_description
1 polymer ?
#
loop_
_entity_poly.entity_id
_entity_poly.type
_entity_poly.pdbx_seq_one_letter_code
_entity_poly.pdbx_strand_id
1 'polypeptide(L)'
;MQPDLPLSHPATEKQISFARILAARTKTPLPKGIEADRTALSQWIDQHNTSAPQSRFSNYPSSKQVAFAERIARLKRREVPQECFRDRRLMSRWIDSNKPR
;
A
#
# COMPACT_ATOMS: atom_id res chain seq x y z
N MET A 1 10.39 -14.51 -29.86
CA MET A 1 9.29 -13.53 -29.85
C MET A 1 9.13 -13.05 -28.41
N GLN A 2 9.56 -11.80 -28.17
CA GLN A 2 9.46 -10.93 -26.98
C GLN A 2 9.62 -11.52 -25.54
N PRO A 3 10.63 -11.07 -24.77
CA PRO A 3 10.57 -11.13 -23.32
C PRO A 3 9.66 -9.99 -22.82
N ASP A 4 8.64 -10.35 -22.04
CA ASP A 4 7.77 -9.41 -21.32
C ASP A 4 8.61 -8.75 -20.20
N LEU A 5 9.29 -7.66 -20.54
CA LEU A 5 10.02 -6.84 -19.57
C LEU A 5 8.98 -6.25 -18.60
N PRO A 6 9.14 -6.42 -17.27
CA PRO A 6 8.32 -5.65 -16.35
C PRO A 6 8.61 -4.18 -16.64
N LEU A 7 7.60 -3.44 -17.08
CA LEU A 7 7.66 -1.99 -17.23
C LEU A 7 7.86 -1.39 -15.84
N SER A 8 9.10 -1.43 -15.37
CA SER A 8 9.52 -0.88 -14.09
C SER A 8 9.51 0.62 -14.26
N HIS A 9 8.39 1.23 -13.89
CA HIS A 9 8.28 2.67 -13.90
C HIS A 9 9.22 3.26 -12.84
N PRO A 10 9.84 4.42 -13.11
CA PRO A 10 10.64 5.10 -12.12
C PRO A 10 9.81 5.38 -10.86
N ALA A 11 10.47 5.31 -9.70
CA ALA A 11 9.81 5.63 -8.45
C ALA A 11 9.29 7.07 -8.48
N THR A 12 8.12 7.28 -7.90
CA THR A 12 7.58 8.64 -7.78
C THR A 12 8.40 9.45 -6.78
N GLU A 13 8.49 10.77 -6.98
CA GLU A 13 9.21 11.68 -6.08
C GLU A 13 8.75 11.55 -4.61
N LYS A 14 7.46 11.28 -4.38
CA LYS A 14 6.92 10.98 -3.04
C LYS A 14 7.51 9.71 -2.43
N GLN A 15 7.69 8.65 -3.22
CA GLN A 15 8.31 7.42 -2.73
C GLN A 15 9.81 7.62 -2.46
N ILE A 16 10.50 8.35 -3.33
CA ILE A 16 11.92 8.67 -3.16
C ILE A 16 12.15 9.48 -1.89
N SER A 17 11.41 10.56 -1.69
CA SER A 17 11.50 11.39 -0.49
C SER A 17 11.16 10.59 0.78
N PHE A 18 10.11 9.76 0.74
CA PHE A 18 9.75 8.90 1.86
C PHE A 18 10.83 7.86 2.17
N ALA A 19 11.40 7.21 1.16
CA ALA A 19 12.50 6.24 1.33
C ALA A 19 13.75 6.90 1.92
N ARG A 20 14.10 8.12 1.49
CA ARG A 20 15.23 8.89 2.05
C ARG A 20 15.00 9.24 3.52
N ILE A 21 13.81 9.69 3.88
CA ILE A 21 13.45 9.96 5.29
C ILE A 21 13.55 8.66 6.10
N LEU A 22 13.03 7.55 5.57
CA LEU A 22 13.05 6.26 6.25
C LEU A 22 14.47 5.72 6.44
N ALA A 23 15.33 5.84 5.42
CA ALA A 23 16.75 5.50 5.51
C ALA A 23 17.49 6.32 6.57
N ALA A 24 17.25 7.63 6.62
CA ALA A 24 17.82 8.49 7.65
C ALA A 24 17.36 8.09 9.07
N ARG A 25 16.08 7.72 9.23
CA ARG A 25 15.51 7.30 10.52
C ARG A 25 16.00 5.92 10.98
N THR A 26 16.11 4.98 10.05
CA THR A 26 16.52 3.59 10.33
C THR A 26 18.02 3.37 10.24
N LYS A 27 18.79 4.41 9.88
CA LYS A 27 20.24 4.35 9.58
C LYS A 27 20.59 3.26 8.55
N THR A 28 19.64 2.91 7.69
CA THR A 28 19.85 1.91 6.63
C THR A 28 19.99 2.62 5.28
N PRO A 29 21.13 2.50 4.58
CA PRO A 29 21.34 3.19 3.32
C PRO A 29 20.42 2.63 2.21
N LEU A 30 19.94 3.51 1.33
CA LEU A 30 19.21 3.07 0.14
C LEU A 30 20.15 2.31 -0.81
N PRO A 31 19.75 1.14 -1.34
CA PRO A 31 20.49 0.47 -2.39
C PRO A 31 20.69 1.35 -3.63
N LYS A 32 21.88 1.31 -4.26
CA LYS A 32 22.16 2.10 -5.46
C LYS A 32 21.22 1.68 -6.60
N GLY A 33 20.58 2.66 -7.24
CA GLY A 33 19.69 2.43 -8.40
C GLY A 33 18.26 2.01 -8.04
N ILE A 34 17.91 1.85 -6.76
CA ILE A 34 16.56 1.48 -6.34
C ILE A 34 15.49 2.53 -6.69
N GLU A 35 15.90 3.80 -6.84
CA GLU A 35 15.01 4.89 -7.27
C GLU A 35 14.52 4.71 -8.73
N ALA A 36 15.22 3.92 -9.55
CA ALA A 36 14.81 3.61 -10.93
C ALA A 36 13.69 2.57 -10.99
N ASP A 37 13.45 1.82 -9.91
CA ASP A 37 12.42 0.79 -9.85
C ASP A 37 11.40 1.12 -8.75
N ARG A 38 10.21 1.56 -9.17
CA ARG A 38 9.11 1.86 -8.27
C ARG A 38 8.72 0.68 -7.37
N THR A 39 8.76 -0.54 -7.90
CA THR A 39 8.32 -1.74 -7.19
C THR A 39 9.35 -2.13 -6.14
N ALA A 40 10.63 -2.16 -6.52
CA ALA A 40 11.74 -2.43 -5.62
C ALA A 40 11.80 -1.38 -4.50
N LEU A 41 11.64 -0.09 -4.84
CA LEU A 41 11.61 0.98 -3.83
C LEU A 41 10.43 0.81 -2.86
N SER A 42 9.24 0.49 -3.36
CA SER A 42 8.07 0.25 -2.50
C SER A 42 8.28 -0.94 -1.56
N GLN A 43 8.82 -2.05 -2.07
CA GLN A 43 9.12 -3.22 -1.24
C GLN A 43 10.18 -2.93 -0.18
N TRP A 44 11.23 -2.17 -0.53
CA TRP A 44 12.24 -1.75 0.42
C TRP A 44 11.65 -0.86 1.51
N ILE A 45 10.81 0.11 1.13
CA ILE A 45 10.06 0.94 2.06
C ILE A 45 9.23 0.07 3.01
N ASP A 46 8.44 -0.87 2.48
CA ASP A 46 7.56 -1.72 3.30
C ASP A 46 8.35 -2.61 4.28
N GLN A 47 9.49 -3.14 3.87
CA GLN A 47 10.38 -3.95 4.71
C GLN A 47 11.06 -3.12 5.82
N HIS A 48 11.49 -1.90 5.50
CA HIS A 48 12.24 -1.03 6.42
C HIS A 48 11.33 -0.08 7.20
N ASN A 49 10.03 -0.06 6.91
CA ASN A 49 9.03 0.65 7.70
C ASN A 49 8.71 -0.14 8.99
N THR A 50 9.76 -0.45 9.75
CA THR A 50 9.72 -1.05 11.10
C THR A 50 9.30 -0.04 12.17
N SER A 51 9.13 1.23 11.80
CA SER A 51 8.88 2.35 12.73
C SER A 51 7.42 2.63 13.05
N ALA A 52 6.46 1.95 12.43
CA ALA A 52 5.18 1.80 13.10
C ALA A 52 5.33 0.57 14.01
N PRO A 53 5.35 0.71 15.35
CA PRO A 53 4.95 -0.43 16.17
C PRO A 53 3.68 -1.02 15.52
N GLN A 54 3.50 -2.34 15.55
CA GLN A 54 2.20 -2.93 15.31
C GLN A 54 1.25 -2.39 16.38
N SER A 55 0.84 -1.14 16.19
CA SER A 55 -0.15 -0.45 16.96
C SER A 55 -1.37 -1.33 16.88
N ARG A 56 -2.18 -1.36 17.93
CA ARG A 56 -3.45 -2.11 17.91
C ARG A 56 -4.31 -1.73 16.68
N PHE A 57 -4.08 -0.55 16.11
CA PHE A 57 -4.71 -0.03 14.91
C PHE A 57 -4.06 -0.44 13.57
N SER A 58 -2.89 -1.08 13.58
CA SER A 58 -2.20 -1.55 12.35
C SER A 58 -2.97 -2.63 11.60
N ASN A 59 -3.84 -3.37 12.30
CA ASN A 59 -4.74 -4.32 11.67
C ASN A 59 -6.01 -3.66 11.12
N TYR A 60 -6.33 -2.42 11.50
CA TYR A 60 -7.53 -1.74 11.01
C TYR A 60 -7.30 -1.23 9.58
N PRO A 61 -8.34 -1.22 8.73
CA PRO A 61 -8.25 -0.61 7.41
C PRO A 61 -7.92 0.87 7.51
N SER A 62 -7.15 1.36 6.54
CA SER A 62 -6.88 2.79 6.42
C SER A 62 -8.15 3.58 6.09
N SER A 63 -8.22 4.86 6.47
CA SER A 63 -9.35 5.74 6.12
C SER A 63 -9.61 5.77 4.61
N LYS A 64 -8.56 5.64 3.79
CA LYS A 64 -8.68 5.55 2.33
C LYS A 64 -9.38 4.27 1.88
N GLN A 65 -9.07 3.13 2.50
CA GLN A 65 -9.76 1.86 2.22
C GLN A 65 -11.23 1.95 2.64
N VAL A 66 -11.52 2.49 3.83
CA VAL A 66 -12.90 2.67 4.31
C VAL A 66 -13.71 3.55 3.35
N ALA A 67 -13.22 4.73 3.00
CA ALA A 67 -13.92 5.63 2.08
C ALA A 67 -14.17 5.00 0.70
N PHE A 68 -13.21 4.20 0.20
CA PHE A 68 -13.40 3.49 -1.06
C PHE A 68 -14.44 2.37 -0.94
N ALA A 69 -14.43 1.61 0.16
CA ALA A 69 -15.43 0.59 0.43
C ALA A 69 -16.83 1.18 0.58
N GLU A 70 -16.98 2.28 1.31
CA GLU A 70 -18.24 3.03 1.44
C GLU A 70 -18.77 3.53 0.09
N ARG A 71 -17.88 4.02 -0.79
CA ARG A 71 -18.27 4.42 -2.15
C ARG A 71 -18.82 3.24 -2.95
N ILE A 72 -18.18 2.08 -2.87
CA ILE A 72 -18.64 0.86 -3.54
C ILE A 72 -19.96 0.39 -2.94
N ALA A 73 -20.08 0.37 -1.61
CA ALA A 73 -21.28 0.02 -0.85
C ALA A 73 -22.48 0.86 -1.30
N ARG A 74 -22.31 2.19 -1.34
CA ARG A 74 -23.32 3.12 -1.83
C ARG A 74 -23.70 2.86 -3.29
N LEU A 75 -22.72 2.65 -4.17
CA LEU A 75 -22.97 2.38 -5.59
C LEU A 75 -23.75 1.08 -5.80
N LYS A 76 -23.40 0.02 -5.05
CA LYS A 76 -24.02 -1.30 -5.14
C LYS A 76 -25.24 -1.48 -4.23
N ARG A 77 -25.63 -0.44 -3.47
CA ARG A 77 -26.69 -0.48 -2.45
C ARG A 77 -26.53 -1.67 -1.48
N ARG A 78 -25.31 -1.88 -1.01
CA ARG A 78 -24.93 -2.91 -0.04
C ARG A 78 -24.16 -2.27 1.10
N GLU A 79 -24.14 -2.92 2.25
CA GLU A 79 -23.33 -2.47 3.38
C GLU A 79 -21.98 -3.17 3.41
N VAL A 80 -20.98 -2.50 4.00
CA VAL A 80 -19.68 -3.11 4.28
C VAL A 80 -19.82 -3.91 5.59
N PRO A 81 -19.49 -5.20 5.62
CA PRO A 81 -19.55 -6.00 6.83
C PRO A 81 -18.68 -5.43 7.96
N GLN A 82 -19.14 -5.51 9.22
CA GLN A 82 -18.45 -4.90 10.36
C GLN A 82 -17.05 -5.47 10.59
N GLU A 83 -16.83 -6.75 10.29
CA GLU A 83 -15.54 -7.42 10.37
C GLU A 83 -14.49 -6.78 9.47
N CYS A 84 -14.90 -6.19 8.33
CA CYS A 84 -13.97 -5.49 7.44
C CYS A 84 -13.35 -4.26 8.13
N PHE A 85 -14.07 -3.60 9.05
CA PHE A 85 -13.56 -2.44 9.78
C PHE A 85 -12.55 -2.80 10.86
N ARG A 86 -12.39 -4.08 11.19
CA ARG A 86 -11.42 -4.57 12.19
C ARG A 86 -10.16 -5.18 11.56
N ASP A 87 -10.23 -5.52 10.27
CA ASP A 87 -9.14 -6.15 9.54
C ASP A 87 -8.97 -5.55 8.12
N ARG A 88 -7.83 -4.91 7.91
CA ARG A 88 -7.46 -4.26 6.65
C ARG A 88 -7.40 -5.23 5.46
N ARG A 89 -7.09 -6.50 5.69
CA ARG A 89 -7.04 -7.54 4.66
C ARG A 89 -8.45 -7.97 4.29
N LEU A 90 -9.35 -8.13 5.26
CA LEU A 90 -10.77 -8.38 4.98
C LEU A 90 -11.39 -7.21 4.19
N MET A 91 -11.12 -5.97 4.60
CA MET A 91 -11.54 -4.79 3.85
C MET A 91 -11.02 -4.79 2.41
N SER A 92 -9.74 -5.10 2.20
CA SER A 92 -9.17 -5.19 0.84
C SER A 92 -9.86 -6.25 0.01
N ARG A 93 -10.07 -7.47 0.55
CA ARG A 93 -10.76 -8.55 -0.17
C ARG A 93 -12.20 -8.19 -0.52
N TRP A 94 -12.91 -7.53 0.40
CA TRP A 94 -14.26 -7.06 0.13
C TRP A 94 -14.28 -6.00 -0.98
N ILE A 95 -13.37 -5.03 -0.93
CA ILE A 95 -13.19 -3.99 -1.96
C ILE A 95 -12.93 -4.64 -3.33
N ASP A 96 -11.97 -5.55 -3.41
CA ASP A 96 -11.57 -6.15 -4.69
C ASP A 96 -12.69 -7.04 -5.27
N SER A 97 -13.46 -7.71 -4.42
CA SER A 97 -14.65 -8.48 -4.84
C SER A 97 -15.79 -7.60 -5.32
N ASN A 98 -15.89 -6.36 -4.81
CA ASN A 98 -16.99 -5.45 -5.10
C ASN A 98 -16.62 -4.28 -6.02
N LYS A 99 -15.36 -4.21 -6.47
CA LYS A 99 -14.87 -3.16 -7.38
C LYS A 99 -15.80 -3.06 -8.61
N PRO A 100 -16.23 -1.85 -8.98
CA PRO A 100 -16.96 -1.66 -10.23
C PRO A 100 -16.05 -2.05 -11.39
N ARG A 101 -16.55 -2.92 -12.27
CA ARG A 101 -15.91 -3.25 -13.55
C ARG A 101 -16.23 -2.16 -14.56
#